data_AF-A0A977LCX5-F1
#
_entry.id   AF-A0A977LCX5-F1
#
_cell.length_a   1.000
_cell.length_b   1.000
_cell.length_c   1.000
_cell.angle_alpha   90.00
_cell.angle_beta   90.00
_cell.angle_gamma   90.00
#
_symmetry.space_group_name_H-M   'P 1'
#
loop_
_entity.id
_entity.type
_entity.pdbx_description
1 polymer ?
#
loop_
_entity_poly.entity_id
_entity_poly.type
_entity_poly.pdbx_seq_one_letter_code
_entity_poly.pdbx_strand_id
1 'polypeptide(L)'
;MKVSTDNLNVLFLQIHKVIEETADNVATSLTNHSAADSISYPPNGGLTELEIESLNTIKSDDNLKSGLRKVIADSCAFVVFDLLSNIDGVSDPETDFKKWKGIKLVDNSDDIEAPDDLMLHDKLYDSYWDWRKRRENKKWKLDNHVD
;
A
#
# COMPACT_ATOMS: atom_id res chain seq x y z
N MET A 1 -1.87 -13.42 -17.07
CA MET A 1 -2.06 -14.02 -15.72
C MET A 1 -3.12 -15.11 -15.82
N LYS A 2 -3.38 -15.89 -14.77
CA LYS A 2 -4.54 -16.82 -14.74
C LYS A 2 -5.22 -16.72 -13.37
N VAL A 3 -5.92 -15.61 -13.13
CA VAL A 3 -6.51 -15.27 -11.83
C VAL A 3 -7.96 -14.85 -12.07
N SER A 4 -8.88 -15.37 -11.26
CA SER A 4 -10.29 -15.01 -11.30
C SER A 4 -10.53 -13.58 -10.81
N THR A 5 -11.57 -12.95 -11.34
CA THR A 5 -12.03 -11.63 -10.90
C THR A 5 -12.34 -11.60 -9.39
N ASP A 6 -12.90 -12.69 -8.85
CA ASP A 6 -13.25 -12.77 -7.43
C ASP A 6 -12.01 -12.73 -6.53
N ASN A 7 -10.99 -13.55 -6.81
CA ASN A 7 -9.76 -13.54 -6.02
C ASN A 7 -9.01 -12.21 -6.15
N LEU A 8 -9.01 -11.60 -7.33
CA LEU A 8 -8.44 -10.26 -7.51
C LEU A 8 -9.18 -9.24 -6.65
N ASN A 9 -10.51 -9.24 -6.68
CA ASN A 9 -11.30 -8.30 -5.89
C ASN A 9 -11.01 -8.46 -4.40
N VAL A 10 -10.92 -9.69 -3.89
CA VAL A 10 -10.55 -9.96 -2.49
C VAL A 10 -9.13 -9.46 -2.18
N LEU A 11 -8.16 -9.76 -3.05
CA LEU A 11 -6.76 -9.34 -2.88
C LEU A 11 -6.64 -7.81 -2.83
N PHE A 12 -7.25 -7.11 -3.79
CA PHE A 12 -7.16 -5.65 -3.86
C PHE A 12 -7.89 -4.96 -2.71
N LEU A 13 -9.04 -5.48 -2.26
CA LEU A 13 -9.70 -4.99 -1.05
C LEU A 13 -8.80 -5.14 0.18
N GLN A 14 -8.09 -6.26 0.29
CA GLN A 14 -7.13 -6.48 1.39
C GLN A 14 -5.93 -5.53 1.29
N ILE A 15 -5.40 -5.28 0.09
CA ILE A 15 -4.31 -4.32 -0.14
C ILE A 15 -4.73 -2.92 0.35
N HIS A 16 -5.90 -2.43 -0.08
CA HIS A 16 -6.39 -1.11 0.33
C HIS A 16 -6.61 -1.01 1.83
N LYS A 17 -7.17 -2.06 2.44
CA LYS A 17 -7.31 -2.15 3.90
C LYS A 17 -5.97 -2.00 4.60
N VAL A 18 -4.97 -2.79 4.19
CA VAL A 18 -3.63 -2.77 4.81
C VAL A 18 -2.94 -1.42 4.61
N ILE A 19 -3.07 -0.80 3.44
CA ILE A 19 -2.54 0.55 3.19
C ILE A 19 -3.18 1.57 4.16
N GLU A 20 -4.51 1.56 4.28
CA GLU A 20 -5.22 2.52 5.13
C GLU A 20 -4.94 2.31 6.62
N GLU A 21 -4.87 1.06 7.09
CA GLU A 21 -4.50 0.70 8.46
C GLU A 21 -3.05 1.04 8.79
N THR A 22 -2.11 0.75 7.87
CA THR A 22 -0.69 1.11 8.04
C THR A 22 -0.53 2.62 8.13
N ALA A 23 -1.19 3.36 7.24
CA ALA A 23 -1.16 4.81 7.26
C ALA A 23 -1.71 5.40 8.56
N ASP A 24 -2.83 4.89 9.07
CA ASP A 24 -3.41 5.37 10.33
C ASP A 24 -2.52 5.03 11.53
N ASN A 25 -1.99 3.80 11.59
CA ASN A 25 -1.11 3.36 12.68
C ASN A 25 0.19 4.19 12.71
N VAL A 26 0.87 4.33 11.59
CA VAL A 26 2.14 5.08 11.51
C VAL A 26 1.92 6.57 11.77
N ALA A 27 0.88 7.17 11.18
CA ALA A 27 0.55 8.57 11.46
C ALA A 27 0.21 8.78 12.95
N THR A 28 -0.52 7.84 13.56
CA THR A 28 -0.82 7.88 15.00
C THR A 28 0.46 7.82 15.83
N SER A 29 1.37 6.88 15.54
CA SER A 29 2.65 6.76 16.25
C SER A 29 3.51 8.01 16.11
N LEU A 30 3.56 8.63 14.92
CA LEU A 30 4.27 9.90 14.70
C LEU A 30 3.64 11.03 15.53
N THR A 31 2.31 11.16 15.51
CA THR A 31 1.61 12.21 16.26
C THR A 31 1.62 12.01 17.77
N ASN A 32 1.86 10.79 18.24
CA ASN A 32 1.97 10.43 19.66
C ASN A 32 3.42 10.34 20.13
N HIS A 33 4.40 10.65 19.29
CA HIS A 33 5.83 10.58 19.61
C HIS A 33 6.30 9.18 20.03
N SER A 34 5.71 8.13 19.44
CA SER A 34 6.02 6.71 19.69
C SER A 34 6.49 5.98 18.43
N ALA A 35 6.98 6.71 17.44
CA ALA A 35 7.38 6.13 16.15
C ALA A 35 8.53 5.12 16.26
N ALA A 36 9.46 5.34 17.21
CA ALA A 36 10.59 4.45 17.46
C ALA A 36 10.18 3.01 17.77
N ASP A 37 9.03 2.81 18.42
CA ASP A 37 8.53 1.49 18.81
C ASP A 37 7.97 0.69 17.62
N SER A 38 7.75 1.34 16.48
CA SER A 38 7.02 0.80 15.33
C SER A 38 7.87 0.53 14.09
N ILE A 39 9.15 0.91 14.08
CA ILE A 39 10.04 0.76 12.92
C ILE A 39 10.88 -0.51 13.06
N SER A 40 10.62 -1.47 12.17
CA SER A 40 11.33 -2.76 12.14
C SER A 40 12.01 -3.07 10.81
N TYR A 41 11.92 -2.16 9.83
CA TYR A 41 12.54 -2.31 8.51
C TYR A 41 13.68 -1.29 8.35
N PRO A 42 14.83 -1.68 7.79
CA PRO A 42 15.23 -3.06 7.45
C PRO A 42 15.58 -3.87 8.72
N PRO A 43 15.99 -5.15 8.60
CA PRO A 43 16.64 -5.83 9.72
C PRO A 43 17.79 -4.99 10.29
N ASN A 44 17.88 -4.88 11.63
CA ASN A 44 18.79 -3.95 12.32
C ASN A 44 18.57 -2.46 11.96
N GLY A 45 17.38 -2.12 11.48
CA GLY A 45 16.91 -0.75 11.30
C GLY A 45 16.47 -0.13 12.63
N GLY A 46 15.80 1.03 12.52
CA GLY A 46 15.36 1.83 13.66
C GLY A 46 15.71 3.30 13.46
N LEU A 47 15.47 4.10 14.48
CA LEU A 47 15.83 5.52 14.51
C LEU A 47 17.01 5.73 15.46
N THR A 48 17.91 6.62 15.06
CA THR A 48 18.94 7.17 15.94
C THR A 48 18.33 8.12 16.97
N GLU A 49 19.05 8.40 18.05
CA GLU A 49 18.61 9.33 19.10
C GLU A 49 18.28 10.72 18.52
N LEU A 50 19.11 11.23 17.62
CA LEU A 50 18.90 12.53 16.97
C LEU A 50 17.66 12.56 16.06
N GLU A 51 17.35 11.45 15.39
CA GLU A 51 16.13 11.32 14.58
C GLU A 51 14.89 11.27 15.45
N ILE A 52 14.94 10.55 16.58
CA ILE A 52 13.85 10.53 17.59
C ILE A 52 13.62 11.94 18.14
N GLU A 53 14.67 12.63 18.56
CA GLU A 53 14.59 14.01 19.04
C GLU A 53 13.95 14.92 17.99
N SER A 54 14.37 14.80 16.72
CA SER A 54 13.83 15.59 15.62
C SER A 54 12.35 15.31 15.37
N LEU A 55 11.93 14.05 15.33
CA LEU A 55 10.53 13.66 15.17
C LEU A 55 9.67 14.13 16.35
N ASN A 56 10.23 14.20 17.55
CA ASN A 56 9.53 14.70 18.74
C ASN A 56 9.24 16.21 18.70
N THR A 57 9.86 16.95 17.79
CA THR A 57 9.55 18.38 17.59
C THR A 57 8.29 18.63 16.77
N ILE A 58 7.75 17.61 16.12
CA ILE A 58 6.60 17.73 15.22
C ILE A 58 5.35 18.08 16.02
N LYS A 59 4.81 19.28 15.82
CA LYS A 59 3.55 19.70 16.46
C LYS A 59 2.38 18.89 15.89
N SER A 60 1.73 18.12 16.76
CA SER A 60 0.59 17.28 16.40
C SER A 60 -0.73 18.07 16.37
N ASP A 61 -1.48 17.93 15.27
CA ASP A 61 -2.89 18.28 15.15
C ASP A 61 -3.60 17.35 14.14
N ASP A 62 -4.93 17.45 14.06
CA ASP A 62 -5.74 16.59 13.18
C ASP A 62 -5.41 16.76 11.69
N ASN A 63 -5.01 17.96 11.27
CA ASN A 63 -4.66 18.23 9.87
C ASN A 63 -3.31 17.59 9.54
N LEU A 64 -2.33 17.69 10.43
CA LEU A 64 -1.05 17.01 10.28
C LEU A 64 -1.28 15.49 10.23
N LYS A 65 -2.06 14.94 11.17
CA LYS A 65 -2.37 13.49 11.16
C LYS A 65 -2.98 13.07 9.83
N SER A 66 -3.96 13.82 9.33
CA SER A 66 -4.58 13.56 8.03
C SER A 66 -3.58 13.64 6.87
N GLY A 67 -2.71 14.64 6.87
CA GLY A 67 -1.65 14.81 5.86
C GLY A 67 -0.67 13.64 5.87
N LEU A 68 -0.16 13.26 7.06
CA LEU A 68 0.74 12.12 7.22
C LEU A 68 0.10 10.83 6.71
N ARG A 69 -1.16 10.57 7.04
CA ARG A 69 -1.89 9.39 6.53
C ARG A 69 -1.89 9.33 5.01
N LYS A 70 -2.11 10.46 4.33
CA LYS A 70 -2.12 10.50 2.86
C LYS A 70 -0.73 10.25 2.28
N VAL A 71 0.31 10.87 2.83
CA VAL A 71 1.70 10.68 2.39
C VAL A 71 2.15 9.23 2.59
N ILE A 72 1.85 8.65 3.74
CA ILE A 72 2.22 7.26 4.04
C ILE A 72 1.45 6.30 3.14
N ALA A 73 0.14 6.50 2.98
CA ALA A 73 -0.68 5.66 2.11
C ALA A 73 -0.21 5.70 0.65
N ASP A 74 0.12 6.89 0.14
CA ASP A 74 0.67 7.07 -1.22
C ASP A 74 2.02 6.35 -1.38
N SER A 75 2.90 6.47 -0.38
CA SER A 75 4.18 5.75 -0.35
C SER A 75 3.99 4.23 -0.37
N CYS A 76 3.04 3.71 0.41
CA CYS A 76 2.70 2.28 0.40
C CYS A 76 2.09 1.85 -0.95
N ALA A 77 1.18 2.65 -1.51
CA ALA A 77 0.55 2.36 -2.79
C ALA A 77 1.56 2.32 -3.92
N PHE A 78 2.55 3.21 -3.93
CA PHE A 78 3.63 3.21 -4.92
C PHE A 78 4.45 1.91 -4.90
N VAL A 79 4.82 1.41 -3.72
CA VAL A 79 5.54 0.13 -3.59
C VAL A 79 4.72 -1.03 -4.16
N VAL A 80 3.42 -1.06 -3.88
CA VAL A 80 2.53 -2.09 -4.42
C VAL A 80 2.38 -1.92 -5.93
N PHE A 81 2.20 -0.70 -6.42
CA PHE A 81 2.08 -0.40 -7.85
C PHE A 81 3.30 -0.88 -8.63
N ASP A 82 4.51 -0.60 -8.13
CA ASP A 82 5.76 -1.04 -8.76
C ASP A 82 5.88 -2.57 -8.79
N LEU A 83 5.54 -3.25 -7.68
CA LEU A 83 5.48 -4.71 -7.64
C LEU A 83 4.50 -5.27 -8.67
N LEU A 84 3.30 -4.69 -8.78
CA LEU A 84 2.28 -5.13 -9.72
C LEU A 84 2.69 -4.87 -11.17
N SER A 85 3.36 -3.74 -11.45
CA SER A 85 3.90 -3.42 -12.78
C SER A 85 4.92 -4.46 -13.24
N ASN A 86 5.76 -4.96 -12.32
CA ASN A 86 6.70 -6.04 -12.59
C ASN A 86 6.02 -7.40 -12.82
N ILE A 87 4.86 -7.65 -12.19
CA ILE A 87 4.04 -8.86 -12.43
C ILE A 87 3.31 -8.77 -13.77
N ASP A 88 2.81 -7.59 -14.13
CA ASP A 88 2.17 -7.32 -15.43
C ASP A 88 3.17 -7.38 -16.59
N GLY A 89 4.47 -7.22 -16.30
CA GLY A 89 5.53 -7.21 -17.31
C GLY A 89 5.60 -5.89 -18.10
N VAL A 90 5.05 -4.81 -17.53
CA VAL A 90 5.14 -3.45 -18.09
C VAL A 90 6.34 -2.68 -17.54
N SER A 91 6.95 -3.20 -16.48
CA SER A 91 8.25 -2.80 -15.95
C SER A 91 9.11 -4.04 -15.68
N ASP A 92 10.42 -3.85 -15.66
CA ASP A 92 11.38 -4.85 -15.20
C ASP A 92 12.06 -4.34 -13.92
N PRO A 93 12.36 -5.21 -12.95
CA PRO A 93 13.15 -4.81 -11.79
C PRO A 93 14.53 -4.32 -12.23
N GLU A 94 15.07 -3.30 -11.56
CA GLU A 94 16.47 -2.92 -11.72
C GLU A 94 17.35 -4.02 -11.11
N THR A 95 18.08 -4.77 -11.95
CA THR A 95 18.92 -5.88 -11.48
C THR A 95 20.32 -5.82 -12.07
N ASP A 96 21.32 -5.87 -11.19
CA ASP A 96 22.71 -6.26 -11.51
C ASP A 96 22.88 -7.80 -11.57
N PHE A 97 21.80 -8.55 -11.36
CA PHE A 97 21.76 -10.01 -11.32
C PHE A 97 21.40 -10.62 -12.70
N LYS A 98 21.27 -11.96 -12.75
CA LYS A 98 20.91 -12.69 -13.97
C LYS A 98 19.64 -12.12 -14.62
N LYS A 99 19.55 -12.18 -15.94
CA LYS A 99 18.40 -11.75 -16.76
C LYS A 99 17.05 -12.16 -16.14
N TRP A 100 16.24 -11.18 -15.77
CA TRP A 100 14.85 -11.33 -15.33
C TRP A 100 14.00 -11.98 -16.44
N LYS A 101 13.11 -12.90 -16.05
CA LYS A 101 12.25 -13.64 -16.98
C LYS A 101 10.75 -13.40 -16.74
N GLY A 102 10.41 -12.47 -15.85
CA GLY A 102 9.04 -12.26 -15.39
C GLY A 102 8.57 -13.28 -14.35
N ILE A 103 7.48 -12.91 -13.69
CA ILE A 103 6.69 -13.77 -12.80
C ILE A 103 5.22 -13.68 -13.21
N LYS A 104 4.37 -14.59 -12.73
CA LYS A 104 2.93 -14.58 -13.00
C LYS A 104 2.16 -14.87 -11.73
N LEU A 105 1.05 -14.15 -11.55
CA LEU A 105 0.02 -14.50 -10.59
C LEU A 105 -0.95 -15.49 -11.23
N VAL A 106 -1.23 -16.58 -10.51
CA VAL A 106 -2.17 -17.63 -10.90
C VAL A 106 -2.98 -18.07 -9.69
N ASP A 107 -4.27 -18.33 -9.89
CA ASP A 107 -5.11 -18.97 -8.87
C ASP A 107 -4.69 -20.44 -8.69
N ASN A 108 -5.04 -21.00 -7.53
CA ASN A 108 -4.74 -22.40 -7.19
C ASN A 108 -5.70 -23.42 -7.86
N SER A 109 -6.71 -22.98 -8.62
CA SER A 109 -7.65 -23.85 -9.33
C SER A 109 -7.29 -23.99 -10.81
N ASP A 110 -7.65 -25.10 -11.45
CA ASP A 110 -7.33 -25.33 -12.85
C ASP A 110 -8.36 -24.75 -13.84
N ASP A 111 -9.57 -24.44 -13.37
CA ASP A 111 -10.68 -23.92 -14.17
C ASP A 111 -10.90 -22.43 -13.85
N ILE A 112 -10.35 -21.55 -14.69
CA ILE A 112 -10.36 -20.09 -14.47
C ILE A 112 -10.51 -19.39 -15.81
N GLU A 113 -11.55 -18.58 -15.91
CA GLU A 113 -11.65 -17.52 -16.92
C GLU A 113 -10.95 -16.27 -16.36
N ALA A 114 -9.73 -16.02 -16.83
CA ALA A 114 -9.01 -14.79 -16.50
C ALA A 114 -9.36 -13.70 -17.53
N PRO A 115 -9.50 -12.43 -17.12
CA PRO A 115 -9.73 -11.35 -18.08
C PRO A 115 -8.49 -11.17 -18.97
N ASP A 116 -8.69 -11.09 -20.29
CA ASP A 116 -7.60 -11.03 -21.27
C ASP A 116 -6.85 -9.68 -21.28
N ASP A 117 -7.48 -8.61 -20.78
CA ASP A 117 -7.00 -7.22 -20.84
C ASP A 117 -6.69 -6.61 -19.46
N LEU A 118 -6.69 -7.43 -18.40
CA LEU A 118 -6.46 -6.92 -17.06
C LEU A 118 -4.99 -6.57 -16.81
N MET A 119 -4.77 -5.34 -16.33
CA MET A 119 -3.51 -4.87 -15.73
C MET A 119 -3.69 -4.71 -14.22
N LEU A 120 -2.86 -5.40 -13.42
CA LEU A 120 -2.93 -5.34 -11.96
C LEU A 120 -2.59 -3.94 -11.43
N HIS A 121 -1.59 -3.28 -11.99
CA HIS A 121 -1.16 -1.94 -11.55
C HIS A 121 -2.26 -0.89 -11.72
N ASP A 122 -3.03 -0.94 -12.81
CA ASP A 122 -4.21 -0.08 -13.01
C ASP A 122 -5.34 -0.46 -12.05
N LYS A 123 -5.60 -1.77 -11.89
CA LYS A 123 -6.64 -2.27 -10.98
C LYS A 123 -6.42 -1.85 -9.53
N LEU A 124 -5.17 -1.58 -9.11
CA LEU A 124 -4.87 -1.02 -7.79
C LEU A 124 -5.69 0.24 -7.52
N TYR A 125 -5.63 1.22 -8.41
CA TYR A 125 -6.34 2.48 -8.20
C TYR A 125 -7.84 2.36 -8.46
N ASP A 126 -8.27 1.58 -9.45
CA ASP A 126 -9.69 1.39 -9.75
C ASP A 126 -10.45 0.73 -8.59
N SER A 127 -9.83 -0.25 -7.94
CA SER A 127 -10.43 -0.99 -6.82
C SER A 127 -10.54 -0.18 -5.52
N TYR A 128 -9.88 0.99 -5.44
CA TYR A 128 -9.96 1.87 -4.26
C TYR A 128 -11.40 2.29 -3.97
N TRP A 129 -12.19 2.57 -5.00
CA TRP A 129 -13.56 3.06 -4.84
C TRP A 129 -14.49 2.00 -4.23
N ASP A 130 -14.22 0.72 -4.49
CA ASP A 130 -14.96 -0.37 -3.86
C ASP A 130 -14.54 -0.58 -2.41
N TRP A 131 -13.24 -0.43 -2.10
CA TRP A 131 -12.77 -0.38 -0.72
C TRP A 131 -13.43 0.77 0.05
N ARG A 132 -13.46 1.99 -0.51
CA ARG A 132 -14.07 3.19 0.11
C ARG A 132 -15.53 2.94 0.53
N LYS A 133 -16.32 2.24 -0.30
CA LYS A 133 -17.71 1.88 0.02
C LYS A 133 -17.79 0.91 1.21
N ARG A 134 -16.84 -0.02 1.31
CA ARG A 134 -16.83 -1.14 2.27
C ARG A 134 -16.15 -0.82 3.60
N ARG A 135 -15.19 0.10 3.65
CA ARG A 135 -14.41 0.40 4.86
C ARG A 135 -15.31 0.66 6.07
N GLU A 136 -14.93 0.10 7.21
CA GLU A 136 -15.73 0.17 8.45
C GLU A 136 -15.73 1.60 9.01
N ASN A 137 -14.55 2.23 9.08
CA ASN A 137 -14.41 3.59 9.58
C ASN A 137 -14.72 4.63 8.51
N LYS A 138 -15.94 5.17 8.51
CA LYS A 138 -16.38 6.19 7.55
C LYS A 138 -15.68 7.54 7.70
N LYS A 139 -15.00 7.80 8.83
CA LYS A 139 -14.21 9.03 9.06
C LYS A 139 -12.81 8.94 8.45
N TRP A 140 -12.32 7.74 8.16
CA TRP A 140 -11.08 7.59 7.42
C TRP A 140 -11.26 8.15 6.03
N LYS A 141 -10.30 8.95 5.56
CA LYS A 141 -10.36 9.59 4.26
C LYS A 141 -8.96 9.87 3.75
N LEU A 142 -8.55 9.10 2.75
CA LEU A 142 -7.29 9.31 2.01
C LEU A 142 -7.51 10.18 0.77
N ASP A 143 -8.74 10.25 0.27
CA ASP A 143 -9.14 11.02 -0.90
C ASP A 143 -9.60 12.45 -0.56
N ASN A 144 -9.86 13.27 -1.59
CA ASN A 144 -10.54 14.57 -1.46
C ASN A 144 -11.92 14.56 -2.15
N HIS A 145 -12.46 13.38 -2.48
CA HIS A 145 -13.75 13.25 -3.15
C HIS A 145 -14.87 13.79 -2.24
N VAL A 146 -15.79 14.55 -2.83
CA VAL A 146 -16.99 15.05 -2.15
C VAL A 146 -18.14 14.17 -2.64
N ASP A 147 -18.84 13.54 -1.70
CA ASP A 147 -20.02 12.70 -1.99
C ASP A 147 -21.21 13.55 -2.46
#